data_AF-A0AAV6YSW3-F1
#
_entry.id   AF-A0AAV6YSW3-F1
#
_cell.length_a   1.000
_cell.length_b   1.000
_cell.length_c   1.000
_cell.angle_alpha   90.00
_cell.angle_beta   90.00
_cell.angle_gamma   90.00
#
_symmetry.space_group_name_H-M   'P 1'
#
loop_
_entity.id
_entity.type
_entity.pdbx_description
1 polymer ?
#
loop_
_entity_poly.entity_id
_entity_poly.type
_entity_poly.pdbx_seq_one_letter_code
_entity_poly.pdbx_strand_id
1 'polypeptide(L)'
;MDKEDALICFEEHIRALEKEEEEEKQKTLLRERRRQRKNRESFQVFLDELHEHGQLHSMSSWMELYPTVSSDIRFANMLGQPGSTALDLFKFYVEGLKARYHDEKKIIKDILRDKGFVVELRTTFEDFVMVISSTKRATTLDAGNIKLAFNSLLEKAEAREREREKEEARKMKRKESAFKSMLKQAAPPIEVESSWEEVRERFIKEPAFEDITLESERKRIFKDFMHTLEHECQHHHSKNKKHSKKSKKHHRKRSRSRSVSDVSGDVYRCFIS
;
A
#
# COMPACT_ATOMS: atom_id res chain seq x y z
N MET A 1 -87.23 4.89 1.14
CA MET A 1 -85.81 4.94 1.49
C MET A 1 -85.68 6.09 2.44
N ASP A 2 -85.29 5.73 3.64
CA ASP A 2 -85.44 6.57 4.80
C ASP A 2 -84.12 7.34 4.91
N LYS A 3 -84.11 8.51 5.57
CA LYS A 3 -82.85 9.29 5.66
C LYS A 3 -81.74 8.49 6.34
N GLU A 4 -82.11 7.62 7.27
CA GLU A 4 -81.21 6.69 7.96
C GLU A 4 -80.67 5.61 7.02
N ASP A 5 -81.52 4.98 6.19
CA ASP A 5 -81.08 4.00 5.19
C ASP A 5 -80.09 4.60 4.19
N ALA A 6 -80.35 5.83 3.72
CA ALA A 6 -79.47 6.52 2.79
C ALA A 6 -78.08 6.78 3.41
N LEU A 7 -78.03 7.22 4.68
CA LEU A 7 -76.77 7.46 5.40
C LEU A 7 -75.97 6.17 5.59
N ILE A 8 -76.63 5.05 5.93
CA ILE A 8 -75.98 3.74 6.07
C ILE A 8 -75.35 3.30 4.74
N CYS A 9 -76.09 3.41 3.62
CA CYS A 9 -75.55 3.08 2.30
C CYS A 9 -74.34 3.94 1.91
N PHE A 10 -74.36 5.25 2.21
CA PHE A 10 -73.23 6.14 1.96
C PHE A 10 -72.01 5.78 2.83
N GLU A 11 -72.22 5.51 4.12
CA GLU A 11 -71.13 5.11 5.03
C GLU A 11 -70.48 3.79 4.62
N GLU A 12 -71.28 2.78 4.26
CA GLU A 12 -70.78 1.51 3.73
C GLU A 12 -70.00 1.70 2.43
N HIS A 13 -70.47 2.56 1.54
CA HIS A 13 -69.76 2.87 0.29
C HIS A 13 -68.43 3.58 0.55
N ILE A 14 -68.39 4.58 1.45
CA ILE A 14 -67.16 5.28 1.83
C ILE A 14 -66.15 4.28 2.42
N ARG A 15 -66.57 3.43 3.35
CA ARG A 15 -65.69 2.39 3.94
C ARG A 15 -65.16 1.42 2.90
N ALA A 16 -65.98 1.03 1.92
CA ALA A 16 -65.54 0.15 0.83
C ALA A 16 -64.46 0.82 -0.03
N LEU A 17 -64.64 2.11 -0.37
CA LEU A 17 -63.66 2.89 -1.13
C LEU A 17 -62.35 3.08 -0.37
N GLU A 18 -62.41 3.39 0.94
CA GLU A 18 -61.22 3.52 1.79
C GLU A 18 -60.43 2.21 1.84
N LYS A 19 -61.13 1.08 1.99
CA LYS A 19 -60.51 -0.24 1.99
C LYS A 19 -59.85 -0.57 0.64
N GLU A 20 -60.53 -0.28 -0.47
CA GLU A 20 -59.97 -0.49 -1.81
C GLU A 20 -58.71 0.38 -2.02
N GLU A 21 -58.74 1.64 -1.59
CA GLU A 21 -57.58 2.54 -1.66
C GLU A 21 -56.40 2.02 -0.83
N GLU A 22 -56.66 1.53 0.38
CA GLU A 22 -55.63 0.93 1.24
C GLU A 22 -55.06 -0.35 0.62
N GLU A 23 -55.89 -1.21 0.05
CA GLU A 23 -55.44 -2.42 -0.66
C GLU A 23 -54.56 -2.09 -1.87
N GLU A 24 -54.90 -1.06 -2.65
CA GLU A 24 -54.08 -0.60 -3.78
C GLU A 24 -52.75 0.03 -3.30
N LYS A 25 -52.77 0.82 -2.21
CA LYS A 25 -51.54 1.32 -1.56
C LYS A 25 -50.65 0.16 -1.09
N GLN A 26 -51.22 -0.89 -0.50
CA GLN A 26 -50.42 -2.05 -0.08
C GLN A 26 -49.87 -2.83 -1.28
N LYS A 27 -50.66 -3.05 -2.34
CA LYS A 27 -50.19 -3.72 -3.57
C LYS A 27 -49.05 -2.95 -4.23
N THR A 28 -49.14 -1.62 -4.30
CA THR A 28 -48.08 -0.78 -4.88
C THR A 28 -46.79 -0.83 -4.05
N LEU A 29 -46.87 -0.73 -2.72
CA LEU A 29 -45.72 -0.87 -1.83
C LEU A 29 -45.03 -2.24 -1.94
N LEU A 30 -45.81 -3.32 -2.05
CA LEU A 30 -45.26 -4.67 -2.23
C LEU A 30 -44.59 -4.86 -3.59
N ARG A 31 -45.18 -4.31 -4.66
CA ARG A 31 -44.56 -4.30 -6.00
C ARG A 31 -43.24 -3.55 -5.98
N GLU A 32 -43.20 -2.40 -5.30
CA GLU A 32 -42.01 -1.58 -5.16
C GLU A 32 -40.90 -2.33 -4.41
N ARG A 33 -41.22 -2.89 -3.23
CA ARG A 33 -40.27 -3.68 -2.43
C ARG A 33 -39.70 -4.86 -3.22
N ARG A 34 -40.54 -5.54 -4.02
CA ARG A 34 -40.12 -6.65 -4.88
C ARG A 34 -39.18 -6.18 -5.99
N ARG A 35 -39.48 -5.05 -6.63
CA ARG A 35 -38.62 -4.44 -7.65
C ARG A 35 -37.24 -4.09 -7.08
N GLN A 36 -37.21 -3.45 -5.92
CA GLN A 36 -35.97 -3.08 -5.23
C GLN A 36 -35.11 -4.29 -4.87
N ARG A 37 -35.74 -5.38 -4.40
CA ARG A 37 -35.02 -6.65 -4.16
C ARG A 37 -34.41 -7.21 -5.45
N LYS A 38 -35.18 -7.25 -6.55
CA LYS A 38 -34.67 -7.72 -7.86
C LYS A 38 -33.51 -6.86 -8.38
N ASN A 39 -33.54 -5.55 -8.15
CA ASN A 39 -32.44 -4.67 -8.50
C ASN A 39 -31.17 -5.02 -7.72
N ARG A 40 -31.28 -5.32 -6.41
CA ARG A 40 -30.15 -5.80 -5.59
C ARG A 40 -29.60 -7.15 -6.05
N GLU A 41 -30.48 -8.07 -6.43
CA GLU A 41 -30.07 -9.38 -6.96
C GLU A 41 -29.36 -9.22 -8.31
N SER A 42 -29.89 -8.38 -9.19
CA SER A 42 -29.27 -8.07 -10.48
C SER A 42 -27.89 -7.42 -10.32
N PHE A 43 -27.73 -6.51 -9.35
CA PHE A 43 -26.44 -5.92 -9.05
C PHE A 43 -25.44 -6.93 -8.44
N GLN A 44 -25.88 -7.93 -7.68
CA GLN A 44 -24.99 -9.00 -7.23
C GLN A 44 -24.48 -9.85 -8.38
N VAL A 45 -25.35 -10.20 -9.34
CA VAL A 45 -24.93 -10.91 -10.57
C VAL A 45 -23.89 -10.10 -11.35
N PHE A 46 -24.02 -8.77 -11.38
CA PHE A 46 -22.99 -7.92 -11.97
C PHE A 46 -21.64 -8.03 -11.26
N LEU A 47 -21.62 -8.09 -9.92
CA LEU A 47 -20.38 -8.31 -9.17
C LEU A 47 -19.77 -9.68 -9.46
N ASP A 48 -20.59 -10.72 -9.62
CA ASP A 48 -20.14 -12.04 -10.06
C ASP A 48 -19.47 -11.99 -11.44
N GLU A 49 -20.11 -11.33 -12.41
CA GLU A 49 -19.54 -11.12 -13.74
C GLU A 49 -18.18 -10.39 -13.67
N LEU A 50 -18.08 -9.31 -12.89
CA LEU A 50 -16.82 -8.58 -12.73
C LEU A 50 -15.72 -9.47 -12.12
N HIS A 51 -16.09 -10.35 -11.19
CA HIS A 51 -15.15 -11.28 -10.57
C HIS A 51 -14.69 -12.36 -11.55
N GLU A 52 -15.60 -12.94 -12.33
CA GLU A 52 -15.29 -13.92 -13.37
C GLU A 52 -14.35 -13.36 -14.46
N HIS A 53 -14.52 -12.08 -14.83
CA HIS A 53 -13.63 -11.39 -15.77
C HIS A 53 -12.30 -10.92 -15.13
N GLY A 54 -12.10 -11.17 -13.83
CA GLY A 54 -10.90 -10.76 -13.10
C GLY A 54 -10.78 -9.26 -12.86
N GLN A 55 -11.85 -8.49 -13.08
CA GLN A 55 -11.90 -7.05 -12.81
C GLN A 55 -12.17 -6.76 -11.33
N LEU A 56 -12.88 -7.67 -10.64
CA LEU A 56 -13.11 -7.63 -9.21
C LEU A 56 -12.34 -8.77 -8.55
N HIS A 57 -11.65 -8.50 -7.45
CA HIS A 57 -10.97 -9.47 -6.59
C HIS A 57 -10.91 -8.98 -5.14
N SER A 58 -10.31 -9.79 -4.25
CA SER A 58 -10.27 -9.54 -2.79
C SER A 58 -9.57 -8.24 -2.36
N MET A 59 -8.76 -7.64 -3.23
CA MET A 59 -8.02 -6.40 -2.95
C MET A 59 -8.55 -5.20 -3.74
N SER A 60 -9.57 -5.39 -4.58
CA SER A 60 -10.15 -4.31 -5.37
C SER A 60 -10.76 -3.23 -4.48
N SER A 61 -10.59 -1.98 -4.88
CA SER A 61 -11.19 -0.83 -4.20
C SER A 61 -12.42 -0.34 -4.95
N TRP A 62 -13.40 0.21 -4.21
CA TRP A 62 -14.59 0.80 -4.84
C TRP A 62 -14.22 1.92 -5.81
N MET A 63 -13.24 2.75 -5.45
CA MET A 63 -12.83 3.90 -6.27
C MET A 63 -12.26 3.47 -7.63
N GLU A 64 -11.50 2.38 -7.66
CA GLU A 64 -10.94 1.81 -8.88
C GLU A 64 -12.02 1.19 -9.79
N LEU A 65 -13.02 0.54 -9.19
CA LEU A 65 -14.09 -0.11 -9.93
C LEU A 65 -15.24 0.83 -10.31
N TYR A 66 -15.35 1.99 -9.64
CA TYR A 66 -16.44 2.93 -9.84
C TYR A 66 -16.65 3.36 -11.30
N PRO A 67 -15.60 3.63 -12.13
CA PRO A 67 -15.81 3.97 -13.53
C PRO A 67 -16.60 2.89 -14.29
N THR A 68 -16.22 1.62 -14.11
CA THR A 68 -16.94 0.48 -14.70
C THR A 68 -18.34 0.35 -14.11
N VAL A 69 -18.46 0.41 -12.79
CA VAL A 69 -19.74 0.21 -12.08
C VAL A 69 -20.76 1.29 -12.41
N SER A 70 -20.35 2.56 -12.45
CA SER A 70 -21.24 3.70 -12.70
C SER A 70 -21.83 3.72 -14.12
N SER A 71 -21.21 3.01 -15.06
CA SER A 71 -21.67 2.89 -16.45
C SER A 71 -22.72 1.80 -16.64
N ASP A 72 -22.88 0.89 -15.68
CA ASP A 72 -23.82 -0.24 -15.77
C ASP A 72 -25.23 0.16 -15.32
N ILE A 73 -26.24 -0.23 -16.10
CA ILE A 73 -27.64 0.06 -15.82
C ILE A 73 -28.12 -0.53 -14.49
N ARG A 74 -27.55 -1.65 -14.04
CA ARG A 74 -27.90 -2.32 -12.77
C ARG A 74 -27.46 -1.49 -11.58
N PHE A 75 -26.38 -0.72 -11.69
CA PHE A 75 -25.99 0.28 -10.71
C PHE A 75 -26.98 1.45 -10.68
N ALA A 76 -27.32 2.00 -11.84
CA ALA A 76 -28.29 3.10 -11.94
C ALA A 76 -29.66 2.71 -11.34
N ASN A 77 -30.11 1.49 -11.60
CA ASN A 77 -31.34 0.93 -11.05
C ASN A 77 -31.31 0.74 -9.53
N MET A 78 -30.15 0.83 -8.88
CA MET A 78 -30.00 0.73 -7.42
C MET A 78 -30.08 2.08 -6.71
N LEU A 79 -29.97 3.19 -7.44
CA LEU A 79 -29.90 4.53 -6.85
C LEU A 79 -31.23 4.95 -6.22
N GLY A 80 -31.14 5.61 -5.06
CA GLY A 80 -32.29 6.17 -4.34
C GLY A 80 -33.21 5.14 -3.66
N GLN A 81 -32.85 3.86 -3.66
CA GLN A 81 -33.64 2.82 -2.98
C GLN A 81 -33.23 2.67 -1.50
N PRO A 82 -34.19 2.39 -0.59
CA PRO A 82 -33.87 2.12 0.80
C PRO A 82 -33.19 0.74 0.96
N GLY A 83 -32.40 0.62 2.04
CA GLY A 83 -31.67 -0.60 2.39
C GLY A 83 -30.21 -0.56 1.95
N SER A 84 -29.60 -1.74 1.73
CA SER A 84 -28.20 -1.85 1.32
C SER A 84 -27.94 -1.14 0.01
N THR A 85 -26.97 -0.23 0.03
CA THR A 85 -26.52 0.50 -1.16
C THR A 85 -25.66 -0.40 -2.04
N ALA A 86 -25.39 0.03 -3.29
CA ALA A 86 -24.45 -0.65 -4.17
C ALA A 86 -23.05 -0.78 -3.53
N LEU A 87 -22.61 0.23 -2.77
CA LEU A 87 -21.34 0.20 -2.04
C LEU A 87 -21.36 -0.85 -0.92
N ASP A 88 -22.47 -1.00 -0.20
CA ASP A 88 -22.60 -2.01 0.86
C ASP A 88 -22.53 -3.41 0.26
N LEU A 89 -23.26 -3.66 -0.84
CA LEU A 89 -23.22 -4.94 -1.55
C LEU A 89 -21.80 -5.26 -2.05
N PHE A 90 -21.10 -4.28 -2.62
CA PHE A 90 -19.70 -4.42 -2.99
C PHE A 90 -18.80 -4.76 -1.79
N LYS A 91 -18.96 -4.07 -0.66
CA LYS A 91 -18.16 -4.33 0.55
C LYS A 91 -18.37 -5.75 1.05
N PHE A 92 -19.62 -6.21 1.15
CA PHE A 92 -19.93 -7.58 1.56
C PHE A 92 -19.36 -8.61 0.59
N TYR A 93 -19.44 -8.34 -0.72
CA TYR A 93 -18.86 -9.21 -1.74
C TYR A 93 -17.35 -9.33 -1.60
N VAL A 94 -16.64 -8.20 -1.50
CA VAL A 94 -15.18 -8.15 -1.34
C VAL A 94 -14.75 -8.78 -0.02
N GLU A 95 -15.51 -8.60 1.06
CA GLU A 95 -15.26 -9.28 2.33
C GLU A 95 -15.33 -10.81 2.19
N GLY A 96 -16.35 -11.32 1.48
CA GLY A 96 -16.45 -12.73 1.13
C GLY A 96 -15.26 -13.23 0.30
N LEU A 97 -14.79 -12.43 -0.67
CA LEU A 97 -13.58 -12.73 -1.44
C LEU A 97 -12.31 -12.76 -0.58
N LYS A 98 -12.18 -11.82 0.37
CA LYS A 98 -11.03 -11.77 1.29
C LYS A 98 -10.96 -13.00 2.17
N ALA A 99 -12.09 -13.42 2.74
CA ALA A 99 -12.17 -14.62 3.57
C ALA A 99 -11.70 -15.85 2.78
N ARG A 100 -12.25 -16.06 1.57
CA ARG A 100 -11.84 -17.16 0.68
C ARG A 100 -10.35 -17.10 0.32
N TYR A 101 -9.85 -15.93 -0.06
CA TYR A 101 -8.44 -15.75 -0.41
C TYR A 101 -7.51 -16.10 0.77
N HIS A 102 -7.86 -15.76 2.01
CA HIS A 102 -7.04 -16.10 3.16
C HIS A 102 -6.92 -17.61 3.37
N ASP A 103 -8.03 -18.34 3.25
CA ASP A 103 -8.05 -19.80 3.38
C ASP A 103 -7.30 -20.48 2.23
N GLU A 104 -7.56 -20.06 1.00
CA GLU A 104 -6.88 -20.59 -0.19
C GLU A 104 -5.38 -20.28 -0.19
N LYS A 105 -4.98 -19.08 0.22
CA LYS A 105 -3.55 -18.71 0.37
C LYS A 105 -2.85 -19.59 1.41
N LYS A 106 -3.56 -20.03 2.45
CA LYS A 106 -3.01 -20.99 3.43
C LYS A 106 -2.77 -22.35 2.76
N ILE A 107 -3.74 -22.85 2.00
CA ILE A 107 -3.61 -24.10 1.24
C ILE A 107 -2.44 -24.03 0.26
N ILE A 108 -2.32 -22.92 -0.49
CA ILE A 108 -1.21 -22.68 -1.43
C ILE A 108 0.12 -22.76 -0.69
N LYS A 109 0.30 -22.01 0.40
CA LYS A 109 1.55 -22.05 1.20
C LYS A 109 1.85 -23.45 1.73
N ASP A 110 0.83 -24.20 2.14
CA ASP A 110 0.99 -25.57 2.62
C ASP A 110 1.48 -26.50 1.49
N ILE A 111 0.92 -26.39 0.28
CA ILE A 111 1.39 -27.14 -0.89
C ILE A 111 2.86 -26.82 -1.19
N LEU A 112 3.24 -25.54 -1.21
CA LEU A 112 4.62 -25.14 -1.49
C LEU A 112 5.59 -25.69 -0.45
N ARG A 113 5.22 -25.65 0.84
CA ARG A 113 6.02 -26.23 1.92
C ARG A 113 6.19 -27.73 1.75
N ASP A 114 5.10 -28.46 1.50
CA ASP A 114 5.13 -29.92 1.34
C ASP A 114 5.98 -30.35 0.14
N LYS A 115 6.07 -29.52 -0.90
CA LYS A 115 6.90 -29.73 -2.09
C LYS A 115 8.32 -29.16 -1.95
N GLY A 116 8.64 -28.48 -0.85
CA GLY A 116 9.92 -27.79 -0.68
C GLY A 116 10.16 -26.68 -1.71
N PHE A 117 9.09 -26.13 -2.30
CA PHE A 117 9.20 -25.12 -3.35
C PHE A 117 9.24 -23.71 -2.75
N VAL A 118 10.25 -22.94 -3.13
CA VAL A 118 10.42 -21.54 -2.70
C VAL A 118 10.30 -20.65 -3.93
N VAL A 119 9.43 -19.64 -3.84
CA VAL A 119 9.31 -18.61 -4.87
C VAL A 119 10.50 -17.65 -4.77
N GLU A 120 11.20 -17.51 -5.88
CA GLU A 120 12.35 -16.64 -6.10
C GLU A 120 12.08 -15.70 -7.29
N LEU A 121 12.96 -14.72 -7.53
CA LEU A 121 12.81 -13.74 -8.62
C LEU A 121 12.74 -14.36 -10.02
N ARG A 122 13.42 -15.50 -10.21
CA ARG A 122 13.45 -16.23 -11.47
C ARG A 122 12.27 -17.19 -11.65
N THR A 123 11.45 -17.38 -10.61
CA THR A 123 10.34 -18.31 -10.65
C THR A 123 9.27 -17.78 -11.59
N THR A 124 8.87 -18.59 -12.57
CA THR A 124 7.78 -18.23 -13.49
C THR A 124 6.42 -18.57 -12.90
N PHE A 125 5.36 -17.94 -13.42
CA PHE A 125 4.00 -18.30 -13.02
C PHE A 125 3.65 -19.73 -13.44
N GLU A 126 4.18 -20.20 -14.58
CA GLU A 126 3.95 -21.56 -15.08
C GLU A 126 4.54 -22.62 -14.13
N ASP A 127 5.78 -22.42 -13.67
CA ASP A 127 6.42 -23.31 -12.69
C ASP A 127 5.60 -23.37 -11.39
N PHE A 128 5.13 -22.22 -10.93
CA PHE A 128 4.30 -22.11 -9.74
C PHE A 128 2.99 -22.89 -9.89
N VAL A 129 2.28 -22.69 -11.01
CA VAL A 129 1.02 -23.40 -11.30
C VAL A 129 1.25 -24.90 -11.43
N MET A 130 2.34 -25.34 -12.06
CA MET A 130 2.70 -26.75 -12.18
C MET A 130 2.86 -27.41 -10.80
N VAL A 131 3.56 -26.73 -9.87
CA VAL A 131 3.74 -27.23 -8.50
C VAL A 131 2.42 -27.32 -7.76
N ILE A 132 1.58 -26.27 -7.83
CA ILE A 132 0.27 -26.26 -7.16
C ILE A 132 -0.63 -27.36 -7.71
N SER A 133 -0.74 -27.45 -9.05
CA SER A 133 -1.60 -28.41 -9.76
C SER A 133 -1.17 -29.86 -9.58
N SER A 134 0.05 -30.13 -9.12
CA SER A 134 0.53 -31.48 -8.80
C SER A 134 -0.16 -32.11 -7.58
N THR A 135 -1.06 -31.38 -6.90
CA THR A 135 -1.75 -31.84 -5.69
C THR A 135 -3.27 -31.75 -5.88
N LYS A 136 -4.01 -32.77 -5.40
CA LYS A 136 -5.48 -32.77 -5.43
C LYS A 136 -6.12 -31.56 -4.74
N ARG A 137 -5.43 -30.95 -3.78
CA ARG A 137 -5.84 -29.71 -3.09
C ARG A 137 -6.02 -28.52 -4.02
N ALA A 138 -5.42 -28.54 -5.23
CA ALA A 138 -5.55 -27.45 -6.19
C ALA A 138 -6.94 -27.33 -6.82
N THR A 139 -7.74 -28.40 -6.82
CA THR A 139 -9.06 -28.40 -7.48
C THR A 139 -10.09 -27.48 -6.81
N THR A 140 -9.83 -27.05 -5.57
CA THR A 140 -10.71 -26.15 -4.80
C THR A 140 -10.19 -24.72 -4.78
N LEU A 141 -9.09 -24.42 -5.47
CA LEU A 141 -8.49 -23.09 -5.48
C LEU A 141 -9.02 -22.27 -6.66
N ASP A 142 -9.36 -21.02 -6.41
CA ASP A 142 -9.70 -20.08 -7.46
C ASP A 142 -8.43 -19.68 -8.26
N ALA A 143 -8.56 -19.63 -9.59
CA ALA A 143 -7.44 -19.31 -10.47
C ALA A 143 -6.92 -17.87 -10.26
N GLY A 144 -7.81 -16.93 -9.97
CA GLY A 144 -7.46 -15.56 -9.59
C GLY A 144 -6.67 -15.52 -8.29
N ASN A 145 -7.08 -16.30 -7.28
CA ASN A 145 -6.37 -16.42 -6.01
C ASN A 145 -4.99 -17.06 -6.15
N ILE A 146 -4.82 -18.06 -7.02
CA ILE A 146 -3.50 -18.63 -7.35
C ILE A 146 -2.58 -17.54 -7.90
N LYS A 147 -3.06 -16.73 -8.85
CA LYS A 147 -2.31 -15.60 -9.43
C LYS A 147 -1.97 -14.53 -8.40
N LEU A 148 -2.92 -14.14 -7.56
CA LEU A 148 -2.70 -13.17 -6.47
C LEU A 148 -1.69 -13.68 -5.44
N ALA A 149 -1.75 -14.97 -5.10
CA ALA A 149 -0.78 -15.58 -4.20
C ALA A 149 0.63 -15.59 -4.79
N PHE A 150 0.77 -15.91 -6.08
CA PHE A 150 2.05 -15.87 -6.78
C PHE A 150 2.66 -14.46 -6.76
N ASN A 151 1.90 -13.44 -7.19
CA ASN A 151 2.37 -12.05 -7.20
C ASN A 151 2.81 -11.60 -5.80
N SER A 152 2.02 -11.92 -4.76
CA SER A 152 2.34 -11.59 -3.37
C SER A 152 3.63 -12.29 -2.87
N LEU A 153 3.89 -13.52 -3.31
CA LEU A 153 5.10 -14.26 -2.95
C LEU A 153 6.34 -13.75 -3.70
N LEU A 154 6.17 -13.37 -4.97
CA LEU A 154 7.21 -12.80 -5.81
C LEU A 154 7.64 -11.42 -5.28
N GLU A 155 6.69 -10.54 -4.96
CA GLU A 155 6.96 -9.25 -4.31
C GLU A 155 7.72 -9.44 -2.98
N LYS A 156 7.35 -10.46 -2.20
CA LYS A 156 8.08 -10.82 -0.98
C LYS A 156 9.50 -11.34 -1.26
N ALA A 157 9.73 -12.00 -2.40
CA ALA A 157 11.07 -12.40 -2.83
C ALA A 157 11.91 -11.16 -3.21
N GLU A 158 11.35 -10.22 -3.97
CA GLU A 158 11.98 -8.94 -4.31
C GLU A 158 12.33 -8.11 -3.08
N ALA A 159 11.40 -7.98 -2.14
CA ALA A 159 11.64 -7.25 -0.91
C ALA A 159 12.80 -7.85 -0.10
N ARG A 160 12.88 -9.19 -0.03
CA ARG A 160 13.98 -9.89 0.66
C ARG A 160 15.32 -9.66 -0.03
N GLU A 161 15.37 -9.71 -1.35
CA GLU A 161 16.62 -9.50 -2.10
C GLU A 161 17.12 -8.06 -1.96
N ARG A 162 16.22 -7.08 -2.09
CA ARG A 162 16.53 -5.67 -1.90
C ARG A 162 17.06 -5.37 -0.50
N GLU A 163 16.55 -6.03 0.53
CA GLU A 163 17.07 -5.87 1.90
C GLU A 163 18.44 -6.53 2.07
N ARG A 164 18.70 -7.68 1.43
CA ARG A 164 20.03 -8.30 1.42
C ARG A 164 21.07 -7.40 0.77
N GLU A 165 20.78 -6.84 -0.41
CA GLU A 165 21.68 -5.91 -1.09
C GLU A 165 22.00 -4.68 -0.22
N LYS A 166 20.99 -4.12 0.46
CA LYS A 166 21.21 -3.00 1.38
C LYS A 166 22.05 -3.39 2.60
N GLU A 167 21.83 -4.58 3.16
CA GLU A 167 22.61 -5.07 4.29
C GLU A 167 24.07 -5.30 3.88
N GLU A 168 24.31 -5.89 2.71
CA GLU A 168 25.64 -6.08 2.14
C GLU A 168 26.32 -4.74 1.85
N ALA A 169 25.63 -3.78 1.24
CA ALA A 169 26.15 -2.43 1.01
C ALA A 169 26.50 -1.71 2.32
N ARG A 170 25.67 -1.86 3.36
CA ARG A 170 25.96 -1.31 4.71
C ARG A 170 27.18 -2.00 5.33
N LYS A 171 27.30 -3.32 5.20
CA LYS A 171 28.45 -4.09 5.68
C LYS A 171 29.73 -3.64 4.98
N MET A 172 29.70 -3.48 3.66
CA MET A 172 30.82 -2.97 2.88
C MET A 172 31.20 -1.55 3.29
N LYS A 173 30.24 -0.64 3.43
CA LYS A 173 30.50 0.73 3.89
C LYS A 173 31.14 0.79 5.29
N ARG A 174 30.76 -0.12 6.19
CA ARG A 174 31.39 -0.23 7.52
C ARG A 174 32.85 -0.67 7.41
N LYS A 175 33.14 -1.68 6.58
CA LYS A 175 34.51 -2.12 6.30
C LYS A 175 35.36 -0.99 5.71
N GLU A 176 34.83 -0.27 4.73
CA GLU A 176 35.51 0.91 4.16
C GLU A 176 35.79 1.99 5.21
N SER A 177 34.82 2.27 6.08
CA SER A 177 34.98 3.28 7.14
C SER A 177 36.02 2.87 8.17
N ALA A 178 36.06 1.59 8.56
CA ALA A 178 37.08 1.04 9.44
C ALA A 178 38.47 1.13 8.80
N PHE A 179 38.58 0.78 7.51
CA PHE A 179 39.83 0.91 6.74
C PHE A 179 40.33 2.36 6.69
N LYS A 180 39.46 3.31 6.38
CA LYS A 180 39.81 4.75 6.40
C LYS A 180 40.20 5.24 7.79
N SER A 181 39.53 4.77 8.83
CA SER A 181 39.88 5.11 10.22
C SER A 181 41.26 4.58 10.60
N MET A 182 41.60 3.36 10.19
CA MET A 182 42.93 2.76 10.36
C MET A 182 44.00 3.61 9.66
N LEU A 183 43.78 4.00 8.39
CA LEU A 183 44.69 4.91 7.68
C LEU A 183 44.86 6.26 8.39
N LYS A 184 43.77 6.83 8.91
CA LYS A 184 43.80 8.10 9.64
C LYS A 184 44.58 8.03 10.96
N GLN A 185 44.63 6.86 11.59
CA GLN A 185 45.33 6.62 12.85
C GLN A 185 46.77 6.13 12.66
N ALA A 186 47.27 6.10 11.42
CA ALA A 186 48.64 5.69 11.10
C ALA A 186 49.68 6.43 11.96
N ALA A 187 50.67 5.70 12.43
CA ALA A 187 51.85 6.23 13.10
C ALA A 187 53.12 5.67 12.44
N PRO A 188 53.95 6.49 11.75
CA PRO A 188 53.77 7.92 11.50
C PRO A 188 52.56 8.22 10.57
N PRO A 189 52.00 9.45 10.64
CA PRO A 189 50.89 9.87 9.77
C PRO A 189 51.23 9.66 8.30
N ILE A 190 50.21 9.35 7.49
CA ILE A 190 50.36 9.22 6.04
C ILE A 190 50.43 10.61 5.43
N GLU A 191 51.43 10.84 4.58
CA GLU A 191 51.64 12.09 3.87
C GLU A 191 50.93 12.06 2.49
N VAL A 192 50.72 13.22 1.85
CA VAL A 192 49.86 13.36 0.64
C VAL A 192 50.51 12.78 -0.64
N GLU A 193 51.83 12.64 -0.63
CA GLU A 193 52.67 12.04 -1.69
C GLU A 193 52.89 10.52 -1.53
N SER A 194 52.34 9.91 -0.47
CA SER A 194 52.73 8.58 -0.03
C SER A 194 52.23 7.53 -1.01
N SER A 195 53.11 6.61 -1.41
CA SER A 195 52.73 5.54 -2.34
C SER A 195 51.89 4.47 -1.64
N TRP A 196 50.99 3.82 -2.38
CA TRP A 196 50.18 2.73 -1.84
C TRP A 196 51.07 1.59 -1.32
N GLU A 197 52.13 1.26 -2.06
CA GLU A 197 53.04 0.17 -1.76
C GLU A 197 53.75 0.38 -0.40
N GLU A 198 54.16 1.60 -0.07
CA GLU A 198 54.79 1.93 1.22
C GLU A 198 53.79 1.94 2.40
N VAL A 199 52.58 2.44 2.17
CA VAL A 199 51.55 2.51 3.21
C VAL A 199 51.02 1.11 3.51
N ARG A 200 50.81 0.30 2.49
CA ARG A 200 50.27 -1.07 2.57
C ARG A 200 51.05 -1.95 3.55
N GLU A 201 52.38 -1.96 3.45
CA GLU A 201 53.25 -2.82 4.29
C GLU A 201 53.06 -2.58 5.79
N ARG A 202 52.59 -1.39 6.19
CA ARG A 202 52.34 -1.02 7.59
C ARG A 202 51.09 -1.69 8.17
N PHE A 203 50.12 -2.06 7.32
CA PHE A 203 48.77 -2.48 7.73
C PHE A 203 48.44 -3.94 7.43
N ILE A 204 49.38 -4.74 6.90
CA ILE A 204 49.11 -6.11 6.43
C ILE A 204 48.43 -6.99 7.51
N LYS A 205 48.78 -6.80 8.79
CA LYS A 205 48.26 -7.58 9.92
C LYS A 205 47.07 -6.92 10.62
N GLU A 206 46.62 -5.76 10.14
CA GLU A 206 45.50 -5.06 10.76
C GLU A 206 44.17 -5.69 10.33
N PRO A 207 43.23 -5.93 11.27
CA PRO A 207 41.95 -6.54 10.96
C PRO A 207 41.15 -5.78 9.89
N ALA A 208 41.17 -4.44 9.94
CA ALA A 208 40.48 -3.61 8.96
C ALA A 208 41.06 -3.75 7.54
N PHE A 209 42.36 -4.07 7.42
CA PHE A 209 43.03 -4.34 6.15
C PHE A 209 42.70 -5.74 5.62
N GLU A 210 42.73 -6.75 6.49
CA GLU A 210 42.36 -8.14 6.15
C GLU A 210 40.88 -8.27 5.76
N ASP A 211 39.99 -7.51 6.40
CA ASP A 211 38.54 -7.52 6.14
C ASP A 211 38.15 -7.14 4.71
N ILE A 212 39.01 -6.40 4.01
CA ILE A 212 38.86 -6.06 2.59
C ILE A 212 39.76 -6.99 1.80
N THR A 213 39.20 -8.06 1.24
CA THR A 213 39.97 -9.14 0.61
C THR A 213 40.52 -8.78 -0.77
N LEU A 214 39.85 -7.89 -1.50
CA LEU A 214 40.26 -7.48 -2.84
C LEU A 214 41.27 -6.33 -2.78
N GLU A 215 42.46 -6.55 -3.34
CA GLU A 215 43.52 -5.52 -3.41
C GLU A 215 43.08 -4.29 -4.21
N SER A 216 42.27 -4.46 -5.26
CA SER A 216 41.69 -3.36 -6.04
C SER A 216 40.80 -2.45 -5.18
N GLU A 217 40.04 -3.02 -4.25
CA GLU A 217 39.18 -2.26 -3.34
C GLU A 217 40.00 -1.51 -2.31
N ARG A 218 41.06 -2.12 -1.77
CA ARG A 218 42.01 -1.44 -0.88
C ARG A 218 42.63 -0.22 -1.56
N LYS A 219 43.13 -0.38 -2.79
CA LYS A 219 43.69 0.73 -3.59
C LYS A 219 42.65 1.82 -3.87
N ARG A 220 41.41 1.45 -4.20
CA ARG A 220 40.29 2.39 -4.40
C ARG A 220 40.02 3.23 -3.15
N ILE A 221 39.91 2.58 -1.98
CA ILE A 221 39.62 3.25 -0.70
C ILE A 221 40.80 4.13 -0.26
N PHE A 222 42.03 3.67 -0.45
CA PHE A 222 43.22 4.47 -0.18
C PHE A 222 43.27 5.73 -1.06
N LYS A 223 43.00 5.61 -2.36
CA LYS A 223 42.94 6.76 -3.27
C LYS A 223 41.88 7.79 -2.83
N ASP A 224 40.71 7.31 -2.42
CA ASP A 224 39.63 8.16 -1.89
C ASP A 224 40.02 8.84 -0.56
N PHE A 225 40.75 8.12 0.30
CA PHE A 225 41.34 8.68 1.52
C PHE A 225 42.39 9.76 1.22
N MET A 226 43.31 9.53 0.27
CA MET A 226 44.30 10.51 -0.18
C MET A 226 43.64 11.77 -0.74
N HIS A 227 42.59 11.64 -1.56
CA HIS A 227 41.83 12.78 -2.06
C HIS A 227 41.17 13.59 -0.92
N THR A 228 40.65 12.90 0.10
CA THR A 228 40.10 13.56 1.28
C THR A 228 41.19 14.28 2.09
N LEU A 229 42.34 13.64 2.29
CA LEU A 229 43.49 14.18 3.00
C LEU A 229 44.04 15.45 2.33
N GLU A 230 44.19 15.42 1.00
CA GLU A 230 44.63 16.55 0.20
C GLU A 230 43.68 17.76 0.37
N HIS A 231 42.37 17.52 0.36
CA HIS A 231 41.36 18.57 0.53
C HIS A 231 41.29 19.11 1.98
N GLU A 232 41.51 18.25 2.99
CA GLU A 232 41.62 18.67 4.40
C GLU A 232 42.85 19.57 4.64
N CYS A 233 44.00 19.25 4.02
CA CYS A 233 45.22 20.06 4.09
C CYS A 233 45.05 21.44 3.43
N GLN A 234 44.34 21.54 2.30
CA GLN A 234 44.08 22.83 1.63
C GLN A 234 43.25 23.79 2.51
N HIS A 235 42.36 23.27 3.36
CA HIS A 235 41.55 24.10 4.27
C HIS A 235 42.29 24.54 5.53
N HIS A 236 43.34 23.85 5.95
CA HIS A 236 44.16 24.29 7.09
C HIS A 236 45.05 25.49 6.75
N HIS A 237 45.37 25.70 5.47
CA HIS A 237 46.15 26.86 5.02
C HIS A 237 45.32 28.15 4.81
N SER A 238 43.97 28.09 4.82
CA SER A 238 43.13 29.29 4.62
C SER A 238 42.76 30.06 5.90
N LYS A 239 43.10 29.55 7.10
CA LYS A 239 42.74 30.17 8.39
C LYS A 239 43.81 31.09 9.01
N ASN A 240 44.81 31.55 8.25
CA ASN A 240 45.76 32.57 8.70
C ASN A 240 45.62 33.88 7.89
N LYS A 241 44.45 34.51 7.96
CA LYS A 241 44.33 35.95 7.66
C LYS A 241 43.48 36.64 8.72
N LYS A 242 44.18 37.15 9.74
CA LYS A 242 43.68 38.20 10.64
C LYS A 242 43.05 39.32 9.82
N HIS A 243 41.80 39.65 10.09
CA HIS A 243 41.28 41.01 9.87
C HIS A 243 40.50 41.49 11.10
N SER A 244 41.22 42.29 11.88
CA SER A 244 40.81 43.59 12.43
C SER A 244 39.31 43.91 12.54
N LYS A 245 38.93 44.23 13.79
CA LYS A 245 37.75 44.99 14.23
C LYS A 245 37.27 46.05 13.22
N LYS A 246 35.97 46.07 12.94
CA LYS A 246 35.22 47.33 12.79
C LYS A 246 33.79 47.18 13.28
N SER A 247 33.52 47.82 14.42
CA SER A 247 32.18 48.09 14.92
C SER A 247 31.40 48.94 13.91
N LYS A 248 30.13 48.61 13.69
CA LYS A 248 29.12 49.56 13.21
C LYS A 248 27.73 49.13 13.70
N LYS A 249 27.29 49.84 14.72
CA LYS A 249 25.93 49.91 15.25
C LYS A 249 25.07 50.67 14.24
N HIS A 250 23.89 50.17 13.84
CA HIS A 250 22.72 51.01 13.51
C HIS A 250 21.41 50.22 13.43
N HIS A 251 20.46 50.68 14.25
CA HIS A 251 19.00 50.68 14.18
C HIS A 251 18.25 50.11 12.94
N ARG A 252 17.17 49.35 13.23
CA ARG A 252 15.78 49.55 12.72
C ARG A 252 14.82 48.58 13.44
N LYS A 253 13.96 49.03 14.37
CA LYS A 253 12.53 49.38 14.22
C LYS A 253 11.70 48.53 13.22
N ARG A 254 10.90 47.62 13.80
CA ARG A 254 9.42 47.44 13.75
C ARG A 254 8.66 47.59 12.40
N SER A 255 8.01 46.49 11.98
CA SER A 255 6.68 46.39 11.33
C SER A 255 6.30 44.88 11.26
N ARG A 256 5.23 44.37 11.92
CA ARG A 256 3.82 44.22 11.46
C ARG A 256 3.75 43.81 9.97
N SER A 257 3.09 42.72 9.54
CA SER A 257 1.77 42.19 9.91
C SER A 257 1.40 40.86 9.18
N ARG A 258 0.48 40.07 9.80
CA ARG A 258 -0.66 39.26 9.27
C ARG A 258 -0.42 38.22 8.16
N SER A 259 -0.74 36.93 8.35
CA SER A 259 -2.04 36.26 8.11
C SER A 259 -1.73 34.73 8.02
N VAL A 260 -2.59 33.71 8.21
CA VAL A 260 -4.04 33.54 8.37
C VAL A 260 -4.30 32.08 8.84
N SER A 261 -5.34 31.93 9.69
CA SER A 261 -6.17 30.75 10.01
C SER A 261 -5.56 29.35 10.19
N ASP A 262 -5.60 28.87 11.44
CA ASP A 262 -5.55 27.45 11.80
C ASP A 262 -6.95 26.97 12.22
N VAL A 263 -7.18 25.68 12.00
CA VAL A 263 -8.42 24.90 11.99
C VAL A 263 -9.10 24.75 13.34
N SER A 264 -10.44 24.90 13.35
CA SER A 264 -11.33 24.28 14.34
C SER A 264 -12.49 23.60 13.61
N GLY A 265 -12.42 22.28 13.47
CA GLY A 265 -13.52 21.44 13.00
C GLY A 265 -14.35 20.97 14.20
N ASP A 266 -15.50 21.61 14.41
CA ASP A 266 -16.48 21.18 15.40
C ASP A 266 -17.38 20.06 14.85
N VAL A 267 -17.18 18.88 15.44
CA VAL A 267 -18.15 17.86 15.86
C VAL A 267 -19.58 18.00 15.33
N TYR A 268 -19.94 17.17 14.35
CA TYR A 268 -21.33 16.82 14.08
C TYR A 268 -21.87 15.91 15.18
N ARG A 269 -22.76 16.46 16.01
CA ARG A 269 -23.61 15.74 16.97
C ARG A 269 -25.02 15.73 16.40
N CYS A 270 -25.46 14.61 15.83
CA CYS A 270 -26.83 14.47 15.35
C CYS A 270 -27.67 13.71 16.38
N PHE A 271 -28.81 14.30 16.68
CA PHE A 271 -29.79 13.93 17.69
C PHE A 271 -30.51 12.63 17.36
N ILE A 272 -30.80 11.87 18.44
CA ILE A 272 -31.89 10.90 18.51
C ILE A 272 -33.12 11.66 19.02
N SER A 273 -34.19 11.70 18.23
CA SER A 273 -35.61 11.65 18.64
C SER A 273 -36.45 11.46 17.39
#